data_AF-T0R5W7-F1
#
_entry.id   AF-T0R5W7-F1
#
_cell.length_a   1.000
_cell.length_b   1.000
_cell.length_c   1.000
_cell.angle_alpha   90.00
_cell.angle_beta   90.00
_cell.angle_gamma   90.00
#
_symmetry.space_group_name_H-M   'P 1'
#
loop_
_entity.id
_entity.type
_entity.pdbx_description
1 polymer ?
#
loop_
_entity_poly.entity_id
_entity_poly.type
_entity_poly.pdbx_seq_one_letter_code
_entity_poly.pdbx_strand_id
1 'polypeptide(L)'
;MVRTSVLGAATTLALVLQAADAMFESNQVCDARGDICAKKGKVLAPKRDYKIWANGCGTESMGFQVMNDDGFDFTSCCNWHDACYGVCGIAKAMCERKFEKCMKDLCAHESDDDAQKSCQSMAEIYAMGPKLMGCPAFTKAQKEACTCVEKDKLPAKNRARLEYFVATHANGLESVDTLFEKYADKAPVMFYRLLGKYPSALVIKEAPKTKENSMFERMKADIAKEKKVDTDDDTIEHIEL
;
A
#
# COMPACT_ATOMS: atom_id res chain seq x y z
N MET A 1 0.23 54.51 -34.47
CA MET A 1 -0.17 53.09 -34.41
C MET A 1 0.84 52.35 -33.53
N VAL A 2 0.46 52.04 -32.29
CA VAL A 2 1.29 51.25 -31.36
C VAL A 2 0.99 49.78 -31.63
N ARG A 3 1.95 49.04 -32.16
CA ARG A 3 1.91 47.56 -32.21
C ARG A 3 2.38 47.04 -30.86
N THR A 4 1.45 46.72 -29.97
CA THR A 4 1.72 45.95 -28.76
C THR A 4 2.08 44.52 -29.15
N SER A 5 3.29 44.09 -28.78
CA SER A 5 3.82 42.76 -29.05
C SER A 5 3.24 41.76 -28.04
N VAL A 6 2.36 40.86 -28.49
CA VAL A 6 1.83 39.73 -27.71
C VAL A 6 2.76 38.53 -27.92
N LEU A 7 3.94 38.54 -27.30
CA LEU A 7 4.92 37.45 -27.45
C LEU A 7 5.38 36.83 -26.11
N GLY A 8 4.76 37.19 -24.99
CA GLY A 8 5.20 36.79 -23.64
C GLY A 8 4.34 35.74 -22.91
N ALA A 9 3.14 35.42 -23.40
CA ALA A 9 2.18 34.57 -22.66
C ALA A 9 2.17 33.09 -23.08
N ALA A 10 2.61 32.77 -24.31
CA ALA A 10 2.55 31.39 -24.83
C ALA A 10 3.69 30.50 -24.30
N THR A 11 4.86 31.07 -24.04
CA THR A 11 6.05 30.34 -23.57
C THR A 11 5.98 29.97 -22.09
N THR A 12 5.34 30.80 -21.26
CA THR A 12 5.14 30.51 -19.83
C THR A 12 4.13 29.38 -19.63
N LEU A 13 3.04 29.33 -20.41
CA LEU A 13 2.04 28.26 -20.33
C LEU A 13 2.62 26.90 -20.76
N ALA A 14 3.47 26.87 -21.79
CA ALA A 14 4.15 25.65 -22.25
C ALA A 14 5.14 25.09 -21.21
N LEU A 15 5.87 25.96 -20.49
CA LEU A 15 6.75 25.57 -19.38
C LEU A 15 5.96 25.04 -18.17
N VAL A 16 4.78 25.60 -17.89
CA VAL A 16 3.90 25.13 -16.81
C VAL A 16 3.30 23.76 -17.15
N LEU A 17 2.90 23.50 -18.41
CA LEU A 17 2.45 22.17 -18.83
C LEU A 17 3.58 21.13 -18.74
N GLN A 18 4.78 21.44 -19.25
CA GLN A 18 5.92 20.52 -19.16
C GLN A 18 6.33 20.22 -17.71
N ALA A 19 6.20 21.18 -16.80
CA ALA A 19 6.44 20.96 -15.38
C ALA A 19 5.34 20.10 -14.73
N ALA A 20 4.08 20.26 -15.11
CA ALA A 20 2.98 19.42 -14.63
C ALA A 20 3.12 17.96 -15.06
N ASP A 21 3.51 17.72 -16.32
CA ASP A 21 3.78 16.37 -16.84
C ASP A 21 4.94 15.69 -16.10
N ALA A 22 6.01 16.44 -15.80
CA ALA A 22 7.14 15.93 -15.03
C ALA A 22 6.80 15.61 -13.56
N MET A 23 5.83 16.31 -12.96
CA MET A 23 5.34 16.02 -11.61
C MET A 23 4.42 14.80 -11.57
N PHE A 24 3.68 14.52 -12.66
CA PHE A 24 2.78 13.37 -12.77
C PHE A 24 3.52 12.06 -13.12
N GLU A 25 4.61 12.15 -13.88
CA GLU A 25 5.49 11.01 -14.23
C GLU A 25 6.56 10.71 -13.15
N SER A 26 6.70 11.59 -12.16
CA SER A 26 7.70 11.48 -11.08
C SER A 26 7.30 10.42 -10.05
N ASN A 27 7.73 9.18 -10.27
CA ASN A 27 7.84 8.24 -9.14
C ASN A 27 9.08 8.59 -8.31
N GLN A 28 8.88 9.03 -7.07
CA GLN A 28 9.96 9.35 -6.14
C GLN A 28 10.93 8.16 -6.05
N VAL A 29 12.19 8.40 -6.42
CA VAL A 29 13.26 7.39 -6.35
C VAL A 29 13.79 7.36 -4.92
N CYS A 30 13.58 6.24 -4.23
CA CYS A 30 14.10 6.01 -2.89
C CYS A 30 15.32 5.10 -2.95
N ASP A 31 16.46 5.53 -2.41
CA ASP A 31 17.63 4.67 -2.21
C ASP A 31 17.57 3.98 -0.85
N ALA A 32 16.63 3.05 -0.67
CA ALA A 32 16.54 2.27 0.56
C ALA A 32 17.85 1.51 0.86
N ARG A 33 18.63 1.12 -0.17
CA ARG A 33 19.93 0.49 0.03
C ARG A 33 20.92 1.47 0.67
N GLY A 34 20.99 2.70 0.17
CA GLY A 34 21.80 3.78 0.75
C GLY A 34 21.43 4.08 2.19
N ASP A 35 20.13 4.15 2.48
CA ASP A 35 19.61 4.46 3.83
C ASP A 35 19.87 3.35 4.86
N ILE A 36 19.94 2.09 4.41
CA ILE A 36 20.08 0.92 5.29
C ILE A 36 21.54 0.44 5.36
N CYS A 37 22.25 0.46 4.23
CA CYS A 37 23.61 -0.06 4.11
C CYS A 37 24.63 1.08 4.01
N ALA A 38 25.09 1.55 5.17
CA ALA A 38 26.07 2.63 5.30
C ALA A 38 27.40 2.38 4.58
N LYS A 39 27.80 1.11 4.34
CA LYS A 39 29.06 0.77 3.65
C LYS A 39 28.83 0.53 2.16
N LYS A 40 29.71 1.10 1.33
CA LYS A 40 29.80 0.79 -0.11
C LYS A 40 30.09 -0.71 -0.30
N GLY A 41 29.55 -1.31 -1.36
CA GLY A 41 29.72 -2.74 -1.68
C GLY A 41 28.71 -3.68 -1.02
N LYS A 42 28.00 -3.25 0.02
CA LYS A 42 26.93 -4.05 0.65
C LYS A 42 25.63 -4.00 -0.12
N VAL A 43 24.88 -5.09 -0.04
CA VAL A 43 23.55 -5.23 -0.66
C VAL A 43 22.51 -5.61 0.39
N LEU A 44 21.25 -5.29 0.10
CA LEU A 44 20.11 -5.74 0.90
C LEU A 44 19.89 -7.23 0.67
N ALA A 45 19.73 -7.98 1.74
CA ALA A 45 19.34 -9.38 1.72
C ALA A 45 18.15 -9.62 2.67
N PRO A 46 17.23 -10.53 2.32
CA PRO A 46 16.06 -10.78 3.14
C PRO A 46 16.45 -11.38 4.49
N LYS A 47 15.75 -10.94 5.56
CA LYS A 47 15.74 -11.68 6.82
C LYS A 47 15.01 -13.00 6.62
N ARG A 48 15.59 -14.10 7.10
CA ARG A 48 15.10 -15.48 6.84
C ARG A 48 13.63 -15.67 7.22
N ASP A 49 13.26 -15.19 8.40
CA ASP A 49 11.99 -15.45 9.10
C ASP A 49 11.09 -14.22 9.23
N TYR A 50 11.36 -13.15 8.47
CA TYR A 50 10.52 -11.96 8.46
C TYR A 50 9.09 -12.28 8.00
N LYS A 51 8.10 -11.86 8.76
CA LYS A 51 6.69 -11.99 8.37
C LYS A 51 6.28 -10.72 7.62
N ILE A 52 5.90 -10.89 6.36
CA ILE A 52 5.36 -9.78 5.58
C ILE A 52 3.97 -9.47 6.13
N TRP A 53 3.69 -8.19 6.32
CA TRP A 53 2.45 -7.74 6.93
C TRP A 53 1.88 -6.54 6.18
N ALA A 54 0.58 -6.31 6.35
CA ALA A 54 -0.16 -5.20 5.76
C ALA A 54 -1.16 -4.63 6.77
N ASN A 55 -1.58 -3.38 6.60
CA ASN A 55 -2.54 -2.70 7.48
C ASN A 55 -3.59 -1.87 6.73
N GLY A 56 -3.90 -2.26 5.49
CA GLY A 56 -4.94 -1.64 4.67
C GLY A 56 -4.55 -0.28 4.11
N CYS A 57 -5.53 0.55 3.75
CA CYS A 57 -5.28 1.88 3.18
C CYS A 57 -4.95 2.95 4.23
N GLY A 58 -4.58 2.55 5.45
CA GLY A 58 -4.31 3.45 6.55
C GLY A 58 -2.93 4.09 6.44
N THR A 59 -2.88 5.42 6.37
CA THR A 59 -1.61 6.15 6.51
C THR A 59 -1.23 6.24 7.99
N GLU A 60 -0.70 5.18 8.60
CA GLU A 60 -0.13 5.29 9.95
C GLU A 60 0.96 6.38 10.05
N SER A 61 1.54 6.79 8.90
CA SER A 61 2.47 7.91 8.80
C SER A 61 1.85 9.29 8.53
N MET A 62 0.57 9.40 8.16
CA MET A 62 -0.07 10.70 7.84
C MET A 62 -1.29 11.05 8.70
N GLY A 63 -1.70 10.21 9.64
CA GLY A 63 -2.67 10.60 10.68
C GLY A 63 -4.08 10.96 10.19
N PHE A 64 -4.42 10.71 8.93
CA PHE A 64 -5.73 11.00 8.37
C PHE A 64 -6.17 9.83 7.47
N GLN A 65 -7.34 9.24 7.73
CA GLN A 65 -7.96 8.28 6.82
C GLN A 65 -8.68 9.09 5.73
N VAL A 66 -7.95 9.52 4.69
CA VAL A 66 -8.45 10.57 3.78
C VAL A 66 -9.57 10.08 2.88
N MET A 67 -9.69 8.78 2.64
CA MET A 67 -10.41 8.30 1.45
C MET A 67 -11.31 7.07 1.71
N ASN A 68 -11.63 6.74 2.96
CA ASN A 68 -12.44 5.54 3.27
C ASN A 68 -13.95 5.71 3.02
N ASP A 69 -14.43 6.93 2.74
CA ASP A 69 -15.86 7.26 2.58
C ASP A 69 -16.28 7.47 1.11
N ASP A 70 -15.39 7.20 0.14
CA ASP A 70 -15.63 7.48 -1.30
C ASP A 70 -16.45 6.39 -2.03
N GLY A 71 -16.98 5.40 -1.31
CA GLY A 71 -17.83 4.34 -1.85
C GLY A 71 -17.11 3.17 -2.53
N PHE A 72 -15.79 3.20 -2.66
CA PHE A 72 -14.98 2.12 -3.27
C PHE A 72 -14.03 1.47 -2.26
N ASP A 73 -14.02 0.13 -2.19
CA ASP A 73 -13.13 -0.61 -1.30
C ASP A 73 -11.80 -0.99 -1.99
N PHE A 74 -10.78 -0.16 -1.80
CA PHE A 74 -9.41 -0.43 -2.25
C PHE A 74 -8.55 -1.18 -1.21
N THR A 75 -9.11 -1.64 -0.09
CA THR A 75 -8.36 -2.25 1.02
C THR A 75 -7.48 -3.40 0.56
N SER A 76 -7.98 -4.24 -0.35
CA SER A 76 -7.20 -5.35 -0.91
C SER A 76 -5.96 -4.88 -1.68
N CYS A 77 -6.07 -3.80 -2.46
CA CYS A 77 -4.95 -3.22 -3.20
C CYS A 77 -3.92 -2.59 -2.28
N CYS A 78 -4.37 -1.88 -1.25
CA CYS A 78 -3.48 -1.31 -0.22
C CYS A 78 -2.72 -2.42 0.51
N ASN A 79 -3.39 -3.51 0.89
CA ASN A 79 -2.73 -4.65 1.51
C ASN A 79 -1.64 -5.26 0.61
N TRP A 80 -1.90 -5.37 -0.69
CA TRP A 80 -0.90 -5.86 -1.64
C TRP A 80 0.25 -4.87 -1.90
N HIS A 81 0.02 -3.58 -1.71
CA HIS A 81 1.05 -2.53 -1.76
C HIS A 81 1.98 -2.62 -0.55
N ASP A 82 1.44 -2.69 0.66
CA ASP A 82 2.21 -2.93 1.89
C ASP A 82 3.01 -4.23 1.80
N ALA A 83 2.36 -5.30 1.34
CA ALA A 83 2.99 -6.58 1.14
C ALA A 83 4.17 -6.49 0.15
N CYS A 84 4.02 -5.70 -0.92
CA CYS A 84 5.10 -5.42 -1.85
C CYS A 84 6.26 -4.70 -1.16
N TYR A 85 5.96 -3.63 -0.42
CA TYR A 85 6.97 -2.89 0.36
C TYR A 85 7.73 -3.76 1.36
N GLY A 86 7.08 -4.77 1.94
CA GLY A 86 7.69 -5.76 2.84
C GLY A 86 8.61 -6.78 2.15
N VAL A 87 8.68 -6.81 0.81
CA VAL A 87 9.62 -7.67 0.09
C VAL A 87 10.99 -7.00 0.01
N CYS A 88 11.97 -7.59 0.68
CA CYS A 88 13.32 -7.04 0.71
C CYS A 88 13.94 -6.91 -0.69
N GLY A 89 14.47 -5.71 -0.99
CA GLY A 89 15.15 -5.40 -2.24
C GLY A 89 14.22 -5.24 -3.45
N ILE A 90 12.90 -5.23 -3.26
CA ILE A 90 11.96 -4.93 -4.34
C ILE A 90 12.15 -3.49 -4.80
N ALA A 91 11.88 -3.20 -6.08
CA ALA A 91 11.85 -1.82 -6.54
C ALA A 91 10.51 -1.17 -6.17
N LYS A 92 10.53 -0.02 -5.46
CA LYS A 92 9.31 0.77 -5.15
C LYS A 92 8.46 1.03 -6.39
N ALA A 93 9.08 1.40 -7.50
CA ALA A 93 8.39 1.63 -8.78
C ALA A 93 7.56 0.41 -9.26
N MET A 94 8.01 -0.80 -8.93
CA MET A 94 7.26 -2.02 -9.24
C MET A 94 6.01 -2.13 -8.36
N CYS A 95 6.13 -1.80 -7.06
CA CYS A 95 5.00 -1.74 -6.14
C CYS A 95 3.97 -0.70 -6.56
N GLU A 96 4.39 0.51 -6.96
CA GLU A 96 3.44 1.54 -7.41
C GLU A 96 2.69 1.15 -8.67
N ARG A 97 3.37 0.59 -9.67
CA ARG A 97 2.71 0.11 -10.89
C ARG A 97 1.69 -0.99 -10.60
N LYS A 98 1.99 -1.87 -9.64
CA LYS A 98 1.06 -2.93 -9.23
C LYS A 98 -0.13 -2.39 -8.45
N PHE A 99 0.10 -1.41 -7.59
CA PHE A 99 -0.94 -0.77 -6.80
C PHE A 99 -1.92 -0.02 -7.69
N GLU A 100 -1.42 0.81 -8.60
CA GLU A 100 -2.24 1.51 -9.59
C GLU A 100 -3.04 0.53 -10.45
N LYS A 101 -2.38 -0.53 -10.95
CA LYS A 101 -3.06 -1.55 -11.74
C LYS A 101 -4.17 -2.26 -10.94
N CYS A 102 -3.91 -2.61 -9.68
CA CYS A 102 -4.89 -3.28 -8.83
C CYS A 102 -6.18 -2.45 -8.69
N MET A 103 -6.04 -1.15 -8.41
CA MET A 103 -7.21 -0.27 -8.24
C MET A 103 -7.95 -0.06 -9.56
N LYS A 104 -7.23 0.12 -10.68
CA LYS A 104 -7.84 0.21 -12.02
C LYS A 104 -8.60 -1.06 -12.39
N ASP A 105 -8.04 -2.24 -12.06
CA ASP A 105 -8.70 -3.53 -12.31
C ASP A 105 -9.97 -3.67 -11.46
N LEU A 106 -9.98 -3.21 -10.20
CA LEU A 106 -11.20 -3.20 -9.37
C LEU A 106 -12.28 -2.30 -10.00
N CYS A 107 -11.92 -1.08 -10.39
CA CYS A 107 -12.86 -0.15 -11.02
C CYS A 107 -13.43 -0.67 -12.35
N ALA A 108 -12.72 -1.55 -13.06
CA ALA A 108 -13.21 -2.13 -14.29
C ALA A 108 -14.41 -3.09 -14.09
N HIS A 109 -14.72 -3.47 -12.85
CA HIS A 109 -15.87 -4.31 -12.52
C HIS A 109 -17.15 -3.49 -12.22
N GLU A 110 -17.07 -2.16 -12.18
CA GLU A 110 -18.25 -1.31 -12.01
C GLU A 110 -19.16 -1.39 -13.25
N SER A 111 -20.46 -1.61 -13.02
CA SER A 111 -21.43 -1.78 -14.11
C SER A 111 -22.00 -0.47 -14.64
N ASP A 112 -21.90 0.61 -13.86
CA ASP A 112 -22.34 1.95 -14.23
C ASP A 112 -21.16 2.79 -14.70
N ASP A 113 -21.29 3.43 -15.86
CA ASP A 113 -20.21 4.17 -16.50
C ASP A 113 -19.74 5.36 -15.65
N ASP A 114 -20.64 6.00 -14.90
CA ASP A 114 -20.29 7.17 -14.09
C ASP A 114 -19.66 6.73 -12.76
N ALA A 115 -20.13 5.64 -12.16
CA ALA A 115 -19.46 4.97 -11.04
C ALA A 115 -18.05 4.49 -11.44
N GLN A 116 -17.90 3.90 -12.62
CA GLN A 116 -16.62 3.46 -13.15
C GLN A 116 -15.63 4.64 -13.31
N LYS A 117 -16.06 5.75 -13.92
CA LYS A 117 -15.22 6.96 -14.08
C LYS A 117 -14.84 7.56 -12.73
N SER A 118 -15.79 7.61 -11.79
CA SER A 118 -15.55 8.06 -10.42
C SER A 118 -14.50 7.19 -9.74
N CYS A 119 -14.66 5.87 -9.78
CA CYS A 119 -13.70 4.91 -9.25
C CYS A 119 -12.31 5.09 -9.87
N GLN A 120 -12.22 5.23 -11.20
CA GLN A 120 -10.94 5.43 -11.89
C GLN A 120 -10.25 6.72 -11.42
N SER A 121 -11.00 7.80 -11.27
CA SER A 121 -10.48 9.07 -10.76
C SER A 121 -9.92 8.91 -9.34
N MET A 122 -10.63 8.18 -8.48
CA MET A 122 -10.17 7.87 -7.13
C MET A 122 -8.93 6.98 -7.14
N ALA A 123 -8.89 5.94 -7.98
CA ALA A 123 -7.74 5.06 -8.13
C ALA A 123 -6.46 5.84 -8.52
N GLU A 124 -6.59 6.86 -9.37
CA GLU A 124 -5.47 7.73 -9.75
C GLU A 124 -4.97 8.57 -8.57
N ILE A 125 -5.88 9.18 -7.81
CA ILE A 125 -5.53 9.95 -6.60
C ILE A 125 -4.80 9.07 -5.57
N TYR A 126 -5.33 7.87 -5.32
CA TYR A 126 -4.68 6.90 -4.42
C TYR A 126 -3.28 6.52 -4.92
N ALA A 127 -3.12 6.25 -6.22
CA ALA A 127 -1.83 5.87 -6.80
C ALA A 127 -0.80 7.02 -6.75
N MET A 128 -1.22 8.28 -6.74
CA MET A 128 -0.33 9.43 -6.62
C MET A 128 0.34 9.51 -5.24
N GLY A 129 -0.40 9.20 -4.16
CA GLY A 129 0.10 9.34 -2.79
C GLY A 129 1.45 8.64 -2.56
N PRO A 130 1.53 7.31 -2.75
CA PRO A 130 2.79 6.57 -2.64
C PRO A 130 3.86 7.01 -3.65
N LYS A 131 3.50 7.36 -4.89
CA LYS A 131 4.46 7.86 -5.90
C LYS A 131 5.19 9.11 -5.42
N LEU A 132 4.49 10.04 -4.77
CA LEU A 132 5.04 11.33 -4.33
C LEU A 132 5.62 11.31 -2.92
N MET A 133 5.02 10.54 -2.01
CA MET A 133 5.31 10.59 -0.56
C MET A 133 5.63 9.23 0.06
N GLY A 134 5.79 8.18 -0.76
CA GLY A 134 5.94 6.81 -0.28
C GLY A 134 7.33 6.44 0.26
N CYS A 135 8.38 7.24 0.05
CA CYS A 135 9.74 6.86 0.47
C CYS A 135 9.89 6.53 1.95
N PRO A 136 9.36 7.32 2.91
CA PRO A 136 9.50 6.99 4.33
C PRO A 136 8.89 5.64 4.69
N ALA A 137 7.69 5.35 4.18
CA ALA A 137 7.00 4.07 4.38
C ALA A 137 7.77 2.92 3.72
N PHE A 138 8.21 3.10 2.47
CA PHE A 138 9.00 2.11 1.74
C PHE A 138 10.32 1.80 2.46
N THR A 139 11.11 2.82 2.81
CA THR A 139 12.39 2.64 3.51
C THR A 139 12.18 2.00 4.89
N LYS A 140 11.10 2.34 5.62
CA LYS A 140 10.75 1.67 6.89
C LYS A 140 10.48 0.18 6.68
N ALA A 141 9.63 -0.19 5.71
CA ALA A 141 9.34 -1.59 5.40
C ALA A 141 10.61 -2.35 4.98
N GLN A 142 11.48 -1.73 4.18
CA GLN A 142 12.77 -2.30 3.79
C GLN A 142 13.71 -2.50 4.99
N LYS A 143 13.75 -1.57 5.96
CA LYS A 143 14.52 -1.73 7.22
C LYS A 143 14.03 -2.92 8.04
N GLU A 144 12.71 -3.14 8.05
CA GLU A 144 12.12 -4.28 8.75
C GLU A 144 12.40 -5.61 8.03
N ALA A 145 12.34 -5.64 6.71
CA ALA A 145 12.49 -6.85 5.90
C ALA A 145 13.94 -7.25 5.61
N CYS A 146 14.87 -6.30 5.55
CA CYS A 146 16.21 -6.50 5.05
C CYS A 146 17.31 -6.47 6.12
N THR A 147 18.44 -7.08 5.79
CA THR A 147 19.74 -6.90 6.45
C THR A 147 20.80 -6.57 5.39
N CYS A 148 21.91 -5.97 5.81
CA CYS A 148 23.02 -5.62 4.93
C CYS A 148 24.11 -6.69 4.96
N VAL A 149 24.40 -7.26 3.80
CA VAL A 149 25.42 -8.31 3.64
C VAL A 149 26.37 -7.98 2.50
N GLU A 150 27.49 -8.69 2.46
CA GLU A 150 28.38 -8.70 1.29
C GLU A 150 27.68 -9.33 0.08
N LYS A 151 27.99 -8.86 -1.13
CA LYS A 151 27.28 -9.26 -2.36
C LYS A 151 27.33 -10.77 -2.63
N ASP A 152 28.45 -11.42 -2.30
CA ASP A 152 28.66 -12.87 -2.42
C ASP A 152 27.73 -13.68 -1.50
N LYS A 153 27.22 -13.09 -0.41
CA LYS A 153 26.34 -13.75 0.55
C LYS A 153 24.86 -13.67 0.16
N LEU A 154 24.49 -12.82 -0.80
CA LEU A 154 23.10 -12.62 -1.20
C LEU A 154 22.41 -13.92 -1.68
N PRO A 155 23.02 -14.76 -2.55
CA PRO A 155 22.40 -16.02 -2.98
C PRO A 155 22.05 -16.94 -1.81
N ALA A 156 22.98 -17.12 -0.86
CA ALA A 156 22.76 -17.95 0.32
C ALA A 156 21.65 -17.40 1.22
N LYS A 157 21.55 -16.07 1.38
CA LYS A 157 20.48 -15.43 2.15
C LYS A 157 19.11 -15.58 1.49
N ASN A 158 19.04 -15.40 0.17
CA ASN A 158 17.82 -15.68 -0.58
C ASN A 158 17.43 -17.15 -0.41
N ARG A 159 18.39 -18.09 -0.48
CA ARG A 159 18.11 -19.53 -0.37
C ARG A 159 17.50 -19.89 0.98
N ALA A 160 18.13 -19.44 2.05
CA ALA A 160 17.63 -19.64 3.40
C ALA A 160 16.20 -19.06 3.60
N ARG A 161 15.91 -17.91 3.00
CA ARG A 161 14.57 -17.32 3.02
C ARG A 161 13.55 -18.17 2.26
N LEU A 162 13.90 -18.65 1.06
CA LEU A 162 12.99 -19.49 0.27
C LEU A 162 12.71 -20.83 0.97
N GLU A 163 13.74 -21.50 1.47
CA GLU A 163 13.60 -22.74 2.24
C GLU A 163 12.66 -22.56 3.43
N TYR A 164 12.85 -21.48 4.20
CA TYR A 164 11.95 -21.14 5.30
C TYR A 164 10.51 -20.91 4.84
N PHE A 165 10.31 -20.15 3.76
CA PHE A 165 8.98 -19.88 3.22
C PHE A 165 8.29 -21.18 2.77
N VAL A 166 9.00 -22.05 2.06
CA VAL A 166 8.47 -23.34 1.59
C VAL A 166 8.05 -24.22 2.75
N ALA A 167 8.93 -24.39 3.73
CA ALA A 167 8.67 -25.21 4.91
C ALA A 167 7.49 -24.70 5.75
N THR A 168 7.22 -23.39 5.72
CA THR A 168 6.19 -22.77 6.58
C THR A 168 4.83 -22.60 5.87
N HIS A 169 4.83 -22.35 4.56
CA HIS A 169 3.64 -21.87 3.85
C HIS A 169 3.30 -22.66 2.57
N ALA A 170 4.22 -23.44 2.01
CA ALA A 170 4.08 -23.97 0.66
C ALA A 170 4.41 -25.47 0.56
N ASN A 171 3.65 -26.30 1.27
CA ASN A 171 3.69 -27.76 1.10
C ASN A 171 3.35 -28.13 -0.35
N GLY A 172 4.27 -28.80 -1.04
CA GLY A 172 4.10 -29.23 -2.44
C GLY A 172 4.51 -28.21 -3.51
N LEU A 173 5.29 -27.17 -3.17
CA LEU A 173 5.92 -26.31 -4.18
C LEU A 173 6.96 -27.06 -5.02
N GLU A 174 7.22 -26.58 -6.25
CA GLU A 174 8.40 -26.93 -7.04
C GLU A 174 9.68 -26.86 -6.20
N SER A 175 10.70 -27.64 -6.57
CA SER A 175 11.94 -27.68 -5.79
C SER A 175 12.55 -26.27 -5.66
N VAL A 176 13.14 -26.02 -4.48
CA VAL A 176 13.84 -24.76 -4.17
C VAL A 176 14.87 -24.45 -5.27
N ASP A 177 15.55 -25.47 -5.78
CA ASP A 177 16.57 -25.34 -6.82
C ASP A 177 16.01 -24.81 -8.14
N THR A 178 14.89 -25.35 -8.62
CA THR A 178 14.24 -24.89 -9.86
C THR A 178 13.81 -23.42 -9.76
N LEU A 179 13.29 -23.00 -8.60
CA LEU A 179 12.93 -21.60 -8.37
C LEU A 179 14.15 -20.68 -8.31
N PHE A 180 15.25 -21.13 -7.71
CA PHE A 180 16.50 -20.37 -7.66
C PHE A 180 17.08 -20.12 -9.04
N GLU A 181 17.10 -21.14 -9.90
CA GLU A 181 17.60 -21.02 -11.27
C GLU A 181 16.74 -20.05 -12.09
N LYS A 182 15.42 -20.15 -11.98
CA LYS A 182 14.47 -19.29 -12.71
C LYS A 182 14.54 -17.82 -12.31
N TYR A 183 14.94 -17.52 -11.07
CA TYR A 183 14.87 -16.18 -10.47
C TYR A 183 16.20 -15.68 -9.89
N ALA A 184 17.34 -16.20 -10.35
CA ALA A 184 18.66 -15.93 -9.77
C ALA A 184 18.96 -14.44 -9.51
N ASP A 185 18.62 -13.55 -10.45
CA ASP A 185 18.79 -12.10 -10.37
C ASP A 185 17.50 -11.34 -9.97
N LYS A 186 16.39 -12.06 -9.84
CA LYS A 186 15.02 -11.54 -9.64
C LYS A 186 14.37 -12.06 -8.36
N ALA A 187 15.17 -12.41 -7.37
CA ALA A 187 14.69 -12.97 -6.09
C ALA A 187 13.61 -12.11 -5.40
N PRO A 188 13.67 -10.76 -5.36
CA PRO A 188 12.57 -9.97 -4.80
C PRO A 188 11.25 -10.20 -5.55
N VAL A 189 11.28 -10.24 -6.90
CA VAL A 189 10.09 -10.51 -7.71
C VAL A 189 9.56 -11.93 -7.48
N MET A 190 10.46 -12.91 -7.30
CA MET A 190 10.10 -14.27 -6.92
C MET A 190 9.33 -14.31 -5.60
N PHE A 191 9.86 -13.67 -4.54
CA PHE A 191 9.19 -13.65 -3.24
C PHE A 191 7.82 -12.98 -3.28
N TYR A 192 7.69 -11.89 -4.05
CA TYR A 192 6.38 -11.26 -4.26
C TYR A 192 5.39 -12.19 -4.98
N ARG A 193 5.84 -12.92 -6.02
CA ARG A 193 4.99 -13.90 -6.72
C ARG A 193 4.60 -15.08 -5.84
N LEU A 194 5.52 -15.57 -5.02
CA LEU A 194 5.24 -16.63 -4.04
C LEU A 194 4.20 -16.16 -3.03
N LEU A 195 4.30 -14.92 -2.54
CA LEU A 195 3.27 -14.36 -1.67
C LEU A 195 1.90 -14.32 -2.38
N GLY A 196 1.87 -13.94 -3.66
CA GLY A 196 0.67 -14.02 -4.51
C GLY A 196 0.06 -15.42 -4.60
N LYS A 197 0.90 -16.46 -4.69
CA LYS A 197 0.47 -17.86 -4.77
C LYS A 197 0.03 -18.42 -3.41
N TYR A 198 0.60 -17.93 -2.32
CA TYR A 198 0.34 -18.36 -0.95
C TYR A 198 -0.09 -17.15 -0.09
N PRO A 199 -1.29 -16.58 -0.32
CA PRO A 199 -1.72 -15.36 0.36
C PRO A 199 -1.88 -15.52 1.87
N SER A 200 -2.04 -16.75 2.37
CA SER A 200 -2.05 -17.04 3.81
C SER A 200 -0.72 -16.74 4.52
N ALA A 201 0.37 -16.53 3.78
CA ALA A 201 1.65 -16.08 4.32
C ALA A 201 1.68 -14.56 4.62
N LEU A 202 0.70 -13.78 4.15
CA LEU A 202 0.56 -12.37 4.46
C LEU A 202 -0.14 -12.18 5.80
N VAL A 203 0.47 -11.41 6.71
CA VAL A 203 -0.14 -11.08 7.99
C VAL A 203 -0.89 -9.76 7.89
N ILE A 204 -2.22 -9.80 7.93
CA ILE A 204 -3.02 -8.57 8.02
C ILE A 204 -3.04 -8.12 9.49
N LYS A 205 -2.46 -6.96 9.79
CA LYS A 205 -2.62 -6.32 11.08
C LYS A 205 -3.95 -5.58 11.09
N GLU A 206 -4.81 -5.92 12.04
CA GLU A 206 -5.98 -5.09 12.31
C GLU A 206 -5.52 -3.68 12.70
N ALA A 207 -6.24 -2.66 12.23
CA ALA A 207 -5.97 -1.29 12.64
C ALA A 207 -6.00 -1.22 14.17
N PRO A 208 -4.97 -0.64 14.83
CA PRO A 208 -5.03 -0.46 16.27
C PRO A 208 -6.27 0.39 16.59
N LYS A 209 -7.13 -0.09 17.50
CA LYS A 209 -8.27 0.69 17.99
C LYS A 209 -7.72 1.96 18.64
N THR A 210 -7.74 3.08 17.92
CA THR A 210 -7.32 4.37 18.47
C THR A 210 -8.25 4.75 19.62
N LYS A 211 -7.78 5.55 20.58
CA LYS A 211 -8.63 6.07 21.65
C LYS A 211 -9.85 6.83 21.08
N GLU A 212 -9.67 7.46 19.93
CA GLU A 212 -10.71 8.16 19.17
C GLU A 212 -11.79 7.19 18.67
N ASN A 213 -11.42 6.08 18.03
CA ASN A 213 -12.37 5.04 17.64
C ASN A 213 -13.06 4.44 18.87
N SER A 214 -12.36 4.30 19.99
CA SER A 214 -12.97 3.83 21.25
C SER A 214 -13.95 4.85 21.87
N MET A 215 -13.74 6.15 21.65
CA MET A 215 -14.65 7.20 22.11
C MET A 215 -15.88 7.29 21.21
N PHE A 216 -15.70 7.22 19.89
CA PHE A 216 -16.81 7.24 18.93
C PHE A 216 -17.70 6.00 19.07
N GLU A 217 -17.12 4.82 19.30
CA GLU A 217 -17.89 3.60 19.55
C GLU A 217 -18.60 3.62 20.92
N ARG A 218 -18.02 4.25 21.95
CA ARG A 218 -18.73 4.51 23.21
C ARG A 218 -19.90 5.48 23.00
N MET A 219 -19.69 6.55 22.24
CA MET A 219 -20.72 7.54 21.94
C MET A 219 -21.88 6.92 21.15
N LYS A 220 -21.60 6.07 20.15
CA LYS A 220 -22.62 5.29 19.45
C LYS A 220 -23.38 4.34 20.37
N ALA A 221 -22.66 3.66 21.28
CA ALA A 221 -23.29 2.75 22.24
C ALA A 221 -24.19 3.49 23.23
N ASP A 222 -23.82 4.70 23.63
CA ASP A 222 -24.62 5.52 24.55
C ASP A 222 -25.85 6.11 23.85
N ILE A 223 -25.72 6.59 22.60
CA ILE A 223 -26.86 6.98 21.75
C ILE A 223 -27.83 5.81 21.52
N ALA A 224 -27.31 4.59 21.35
CA ALA A 224 -28.13 3.39 21.19
C ALA A 224 -28.84 2.97 22.50
N LYS A 225 -28.28 3.32 23.67
CA LYS A 225 -28.95 3.11 24.97
C LYS A 225 -30.03 4.15 25.21
N GLU A 226 -29.80 5.41 24.88
CA GLU A 226 -30.82 6.47 25.01
C GLU A 226 -32.05 6.15 24.15
N LYS A 227 -31.85 5.71 22.90
CA LYS A 227 -32.96 5.25 22.04
C LYS A 227 -33.72 4.03 22.55
N LYS A 228 -33.11 3.21 23.41
CA LYS A 228 -33.79 2.07 24.07
C LYS A 228 -34.59 2.51 25.29
N VAL A 229 -34.16 3.56 25.99
CA VAL A 229 -34.90 4.11 27.13
C VAL A 229 -36.17 4.82 26.66
N ASP A 230 -36.12 5.52 25.52
CA ASP A 230 -37.29 6.21 24.95
C ASP A 230 -38.35 5.28 24.34
N THR A 231 -38.07 3.97 24.18
CA THR A 231 -39.03 2.99 23.64
C THR A 231 -39.71 2.13 24.70
N ASP A 232 -39.32 2.27 25.97
CA ASP A 232 -39.91 1.55 27.12
C ASP A 232 -40.87 2.44 27.97
N ASP A 233 -41.09 3.72 27.61
CA ASP A 233 -42.00 4.66 28.30
C ASP A 233 -43.32 4.93 27.53
N ASP A 234 -43.93 3.87 26.99
CA ASP A 234 -45.31 3.92 26.45
C ASP A 234 -46.18 2.86 27.16
N THR A 235 -46.41 3.04 28.46
CA THR A 235 -47.57 2.45 29.16
C THR A 235 -48.35 3.55 29.88
N ILE A 236 -49.19 4.26 29.12
CA ILE A 236 -50.29 5.06 29.68
C ILE A 236 -51.37 4.08 30.15
N GLU A 237 -51.43 3.83 31.45
CA GLU A 237 -52.63 3.27 32.09
C GLU A 237 -53.61 4.40 32.45
N HIS A 238 -54.85 4.17 32.02
CA HIS A 238 -56.10 4.91 32.16
C HIS A 238 -56.34 5.68 33.47
N ILE A 239 -56.95 6.88 33.38
CA ILE A 239 -58.05 7.31 34.26
C ILE A 239 -59.08 8.12 33.45
N GLU A 240 -60.32 7.62 33.39
CA GLU A 240 -61.53 8.37 33.04
C GLU A 240 -61.90 9.37 34.15
N LEU A 241 -62.28 10.60 33.77
CA LEU A 241 -63.41 11.40 34.26
C LEU A 241 -63.55 12.71 33.48
#